data_AF-A0A679FBW7-F1
#
_entry.id   AF-A0A679FBW7-F1
#
_cell.length_a   1.000
_cell.length_b   1.000
_cell.length_c   1.000
_cell.angle_alpha   90.00
_cell.angle_beta   90.00
_cell.angle_gamma   90.00
#
_symmetry.space_group_name_H-M   'P 1'
#
loop_
_entity.id
_entity.type
_entity.pdbx_description
1 polymer ?
#
loop_
_entity_poly.entity_id
_entity_poly.type
_entity_poly.pdbx_seq_one_letter_code
_entity_poly.pdbx_strand_id
1 'polypeptide(L)'
;MAKLSQASSPSEQGDLFAVPEPQYRPDPDKVRRRLERILAEMRAEEKMVWDFSQRALYEKIFPDMTHYLPDEEGARYRADFEKEWERLATA
;
A
#
# COMPACT_ATOMS: atom_id res chain seq x y z
N MET A 1 -26.83 16.41 58.89
CA MET A 1 -27.12 15.30 57.95
C MET A 1 -27.39 15.89 56.58
N ALA A 2 -26.73 15.34 55.53
CA ALA A 2 -27.12 15.31 54.11
C ALA A 2 -27.46 16.64 53.37
N LYS A 3 -27.07 16.88 52.11
CA LYS A 3 -26.34 16.14 51.08
C LYS A 3 -25.88 17.17 50.02
N LEU A 4 -24.72 16.86 49.47
CA LEU A 4 -24.08 17.38 48.26
C LEU A 4 -25.07 17.49 47.07
N SER A 5 -25.11 18.62 46.35
CA SER A 5 -25.83 18.71 45.07
C SER A 5 -24.99 19.42 44.01
N GLN A 6 -24.40 18.59 43.15
CA GLN A 6 -24.01 18.80 41.76
C GLN A 6 -23.27 20.10 41.37
N ALA A 7 -21.95 19.96 41.20
CA ALA A 7 -21.24 20.66 40.14
C ALA A 7 -21.58 19.96 38.81
N SER A 8 -22.10 20.71 37.84
CA SER A 8 -22.18 20.25 36.45
C SER A 8 -20.75 20.08 35.92
N SER A 9 -20.37 18.85 35.58
CA SER A 9 -19.13 18.57 34.85
C SER A 9 -19.33 18.84 33.35
N PRO A 10 -18.48 19.66 32.71
CA PRO A 10 -18.47 19.81 31.26
C PRO A 10 -17.50 18.78 30.65
N SER A 11 -17.90 17.52 30.55
CA SER A 11 -17.02 16.48 29.99
C SER A 11 -17.76 15.40 29.21
N GLU A 12 -18.69 15.80 28.34
CA GLU A 12 -19.31 14.90 27.35
C GLU A 12 -19.42 15.54 25.96
N GLN A 13 -18.43 16.36 25.58
CA GLN A 13 -18.39 17.01 24.26
C GLN A 13 -17.16 16.55 23.46
N GLY A 14 -16.84 15.26 23.52
CA GLY A 14 -15.65 14.67 22.90
C GLY A 14 -15.83 14.13 21.48
N ASP A 15 -17.06 14.03 20.96
CA ASP A 15 -17.31 13.19 19.77
C ASP A 15 -18.16 13.87 18.67
N LEU A 16 -18.39 15.18 18.75
CA LEU A 16 -19.22 15.89 17.75
C LEU A 16 -18.49 16.16 16.42
N PHE A 17 -17.17 15.95 16.38
CA PHE A 17 -16.30 16.23 15.23
C PHE A 17 -15.46 15.03 14.80
N ALA A 18 -15.78 13.81 15.24
CA ALA A 18 -15.19 12.60 14.69
C ALA A 18 -15.72 12.36 13.27
N VAL A 19 -15.27 13.18 12.32
CA VAL A 19 -15.43 12.90 10.89
C VAL A 19 -14.51 11.71 10.63
N PRO A 20 -15.02 10.52 10.25
CA PRO A 20 -14.13 9.45 9.81
C PRO A 20 -13.31 10.00 8.66
N GLU A 21 -12.00 10.13 8.84
CA GLU A 21 -11.12 10.52 7.75
C GLU A 21 -11.39 9.54 6.62
N PRO A 22 -11.71 10.01 5.40
CA PRO A 22 -11.89 9.12 4.28
C PRO A 22 -10.54 8.41 4.07
N GLN A 23 -10.47 7.16 4.51
CA GLN A 23 -9.34 6.29 4.24
C GLN A 23 -9.32 6.06 2.74
N TYR A 24 -8.53 6.86 2.02
CA TYR A 24 -8.35 6.70 0.60
C TYR A 24 -7.73 5.32 0.36
N ARG A 25 -8.55 4.38 -0.11
CA ARG A 25 -8.10 3.08 -0.56
C ARG A 25 -8.02 3.10 -2.08
N PRO A 26 -6.83 2.84 -2.66
CA PRO A 26 -6.69 2.63 -4.10
C PRO A 26 -7.65 1.55 -4.59
N ASP A 27 -8.20 1.78 -5.78
CA ASP A 27 -9.00 0.79 -6.50
C ASP A 27 -8.13 -0.43 -6.85
N PRO A 28 -8.48 -1.64 -6.36
CA PRO A 28 -7.73 -2.87 -6.63
C PRO A 28 -7.50 -3.14 -8.12
N ASP A 29 -8.46 -2.82 -8.99
CA ASP A 29 -8.32 -3.03 -10.45
C ASP A 29 -7.33 -2.05 -11.08
N LYS A 30 -7.17 -0.85 -10.50
CA LYS A 30 -6.09 0.07 -10.89
C LYS A 30 -4.74 -0.43 -10.40
N VAL A 31 -4.69 -0.99 -9.20
CA VAL A 31 -3.47 -1.58 -8.62
C VAL A 31 -2.99 -2.76 -9.46
N ARG A 32 -3.87 -3.70 -9.80
CA ARG A 32 -3.57 -4.84 -10.70
C ARG A 32 -2.94 -4.38 -12.00
N ARG A 33 -3.62 -3.50 -12.73
CA ARG A 33 -3.13 -2.96 -14.02
C ARG A 33 -1.74 -2.33 -13.90
N ARG A 34 -1.47 -1.64 -12.79
CA ARG A 34 -0.16 -1.02 -12.55
C ARG A 34 0.93 -2.06 -12.27
N LEU A 35 0.63 -3.07 -11.46
CA LEU A 35 1.56 -4.17 -11.17
C LEU A 35 1.86 -4.99 -12.43
N GLU A 36 0.83 -5.34 -13.21
CA GLU A 36 0.95 -6.03 -14.48
C GLU A 36 1.80 -5.24 -15.48
N ARG A 37 1.62 -3.92 -15.55
CA ARG A 37 2.43 -3.07 -16.41
C ARG A 37 3.90 -3.12 -16.03
N ILE A 38 4.23 -2.99 -14.74
CA ILE A 38 5.63 -3.08 -14.28
C ILE A 38 6.21 -4.46 -14.59
N LEU A 39 5.47 -5.55 -14.36
CA LEU A 39 5.93 -6.90 -14.73
C LEU A 39 6.12 -7.06 -16.24
N ALA A 40 5.25 -6.48 -17.06
CA ALA A 40 5.40 -6.49 -18.51
C ALA A 40 6.64 -5.72 -18.95
N GLU A 41 6.91 -4.56 -18.34
CA GLU A 41 8.15 -3.80 -18.55
C GLU A 41 9.38 -4.64 -18.17
N MET A 42 9.37 -5.29 -17.00
CA MET A 42 10.47 -6.19 -16.60
C MET A 42 10.70 -7.33 -17.61
N ARG A 43 9.63 -7.99 -18.05
CA ARG A 43 9.67 -9.13 -18.97
C ARG A 43 10.11 -8.77 -20.38
N ALA A 44 9.83 -7.54 -20.82
CA ALA A 44 10.25 -7.02 -22.12
C ALA A 44 11.77 -6.75 -22.16
N GLU A 45 12.38 -6.50 -21.01
CA GLU A 45 13.81 -6.23 -20.92
C GLU A 45 14.63 -7.52 -20.74
N GLU A 46 15.73 -7.63 -21.48
CA GLU A 46 16.65 -8.78 -21.36
C GLU A 46 17.55 -8.67 -20.14
N LYS A 47 17.91 -7.44 -19.72
CA LYS A 47 18.84 -7.15 -18.61
C LYS A 47 18.46 -5.85 -17.90
N MET A 48 19.03 -5.61 -16.71
CA MET A 48 18.76 -4.40 -15.91
C MET A 48 19.33 -3.12 -16.59
N VAL A 49 18.56 -2.51 -17.48
CA VAL A 49 18.90 -1.24 -18.17
C VAL A 49 18.50 0.02 -17.37
N TRP A 50 17.76 -0.16 -16.28
CA TRP A 50 17.23 0.95 -15.47
C TRP A 50 18.28 1.58 -14.57
N ASP A 51 18.19 2.90 -14.42
CA ASP A 51 19.04 3.63 -13.48
C ASP A 51 18.66 3.34 -12.02
N PHE A 52 19.55 3.73 -11.10
CA PHE A 52 19.39 3.48 -9.68
C PHE A 52 18.06 4.01 -9.11
N SER A 53 17.60 5.17 -9.59
CA SER A 53 16.38 5.81 -9.09
C SER A 53 15.14 4.99 -9.45
N GLN A 54 15.08 4.51 -10.70
CA GLN A 54 13.97 3.67 -11.15
C GLN A 54 13.98 2.31 -10.43
N ARG A 55 15.17 1.74 -10.20
CA ARG A 55 15.30 0.50 -9.43
C ARG A 55 14.80 0.66 -8.01
N ALA A 56 15.29 1.68 -7.29
CA ALA A 56 14.86 1.98 -5.93
C ALA A 56 13.35 2.28 -5.85
N LEU A 57 12.80 2.93 -6.88
CA LEU A 57 11.36 3.17 -6.96
C LEU A 57 10.61 1.84 -7.03
N TYR A 58 10.90 0.97 -7.98
CA TYR A 58 10.16 -0.29 -8.17
C TYR A 58 10.31 -1.24 -6.98
N GLU A 59 11.52 -1.38 -6.43
CA GLU A 59 11.78 -2.17 -5.23
C GLU A 59 10.92 -1.71 -4.04
N LYS A 60 10.66 -0.40 -3.94
CA LYS A 60 9.81 0.16 -2.89
C LYS A 60 8.31 0.05 -3.20
N ILE A 61 7.87 0.52 -4.38
CA ILE A 61 6.44 0.70 -4.65
C ILE A 61 5.74 -0.62 -4.97
N PHE A 62 6.44 -1.59 -5.53
CA PHE A 62 5.81 -2.82 -5.99
C PHE A 62 5.29 -3.66 -4.81
N PRO A 63 6.08 -3.98 -3.77
CA PRO A 63 5.59 -4.70 -2.60
C PRO A 63 4.52 -3.91 -1.84
N ASP A 64 4.64 -2.58 -1.80
CA ASP A 64 3.69 -1.70 -1.11
C ASP A 64 2.31 -1.74 -1.77
N MET A 65 2.27 -1.70 -3.11
CA MET A 65 1.02 -1.79 -3.88
C MET A 65 0.28 -3.11 -3.69
N THR A 66 1.00 -4.22 -3.52
CA THR A 66 0.35 -5.53 -3.33
C THR A 66 -0.44 -5.65 -2.03
N HIS A 67 -0.23 -4.76 -1.03
CA HIS A 67 -1.07 -4.72 0.18
C HIS A 67 -2.51 -4.26 -0.07
N TYR A 68 -2.81 -3.69 -1.25
CA TYR A 68 -4.17 -3.31 -1.64
C TYR A 68 -4.93 -4.45 -2.35
N LEU A 69 -4.30 -5.62 -2.52
CA LEU A 69 -4.88 -6.82 -3.11
C LEU A 69 -5.16 -7.89 -2.04
N PRO A 70 -6.01 -8.89 -2.32
CA PRO A 70 -6.11 -10.09 -1.48
C PRO A 70 -4.74 -10.74 -1.25
N ASP A 71 -4.49 -11.26 -0.05
CA ASP A 71 -3.16 -11.75 0.36
C ASP A 71 -2.56 -12.77 -0.61
N GLU A 72 -3.33 -13.75 -1.08
CA GLU A 72 -2.87 -14.75 -2.05
C GLU A 72 -2.50 -14.13 -3.40
N GLU A 73 -3.30 -13.16 -3.86
CA GLU A 73 -3.06 -12.45 -5.12
C GLU A 73 -1.80 -11.57 -4.99
N GLY A 74 -1.69 -10.80 -3.92
CA GLY A 74 -0.52 -9.96 -3.64
C GLY A 74 0.76 -10.77 -3.49
N ALA A 75 0.71 -11.92 -2.81
CA ALA A 75 1.84 -12.83 -2.68
C ALA A 75 2.30 -13.36 -4.04
N ARG A 76 1.38 -13.72 -4.95
CA ARG A 76 1.71 -14.14 -6.31
C ARG A 76 2.42 -13.03 -7.09
N TYR A 77 1.93 -11.79 -7.01
CA TYR A 77 2.60 -10.66 -7.66
C TYR A 77 4.00 -10.40 -7.12
N ARG A 78 4.20 -10.50 -5.79
CA ARG A 78 5.53 -10.36 -5.18
C ARG A 78 6.50 -11.43 -5.69
N ALA A 79 6.08 -12.70 -5.70
CA ALA A 79 6.90 -13.79 -6.19
C ALA A 79 7.27 -13.61 -7.68
N ASP A 80 6.31 -13.19 -8.52
CA ASP A 80 6.57 -12.90 -9.93
C ASP A 80 7.58 -11.73 -10.09
N PHE A 81 7.47 -10.69 -9.27
CA PHE A 81 8.40 -9.56 -9.28
C PHE A 81 9.81 -9.96 -8.85
N GLU A 82 9.95 -10.70 -7.74
CA GLU A 82 11.24 -11.17 -7.24
C GLU A 82 11.95 -12.02 -8.29
N LYS A 83 11.23 -12.95 -8.91
CA LYS A 83 11.76 -13.80 -9.99
C LYS A 83 12.28 -12.99 -11.18
N GLU A 84 11.50 -12.03 -11.67
CA GLU A 84 11.93 -11.20 -12.81
C GLU A 84 13.07 -10.25 -12.40
N TRP A 85 13.09 -9.77 -11.17
CA TRP A 85 14.15 -8.92 -10.64
C TRP A 85 15.48 -9.66 -10.59
N GLU A 86 15.49 -10.89 -10.07
CA GLU A 86 16.66 -11.77 -10.06
C GLU A 86 17.14 -12.11 -11.47
N ARG A 87 16.22 -12.39 -12.41
CA ARG A 87 16.56 -12.60 -13.82
C ARG A 87 17.30 -11.39 -14.39
N LEU A 88 16.76 -10.19 -14.21
CA LEU A 88 17.36 -8.95 -14.73
C LEU A 88 18.71 -8.63 -14.06
N ALA A 89 18.88 -9.00 -12.79
CA ALA A 89 20.12 -8.77 -12.04
C ALA A 89 21.25 -9.75 -12.40
N THR A 90 20.92 -10.91 -13.00
CA THR A 90 21.87 -11.96 -13.37
C THR A 90 22.11 -12.11 -14.87
N ALA A 91 21.34 -11.41 -15.70
CA ALA A 91 21.49 -11.33 -17.15
C ALA A 91 22.60 -10.34 -17.57
#